data_AF-A0A0F9BEI9-F1
#
_entry.id   AF-A0A0F9BEI9-F1
#
_cell.length_a   1.000
_cell.length_b   1.000
_cell.length_c   1.000
_cell.angle_alpha   90.00
_cell.angle_beta   90.00
_cell.angle_gamma   90.00
#
_symmetry.space_group_name_H-M   'P 1'
#
loop_
_entity.id
_entity.type
_entity.pdbx_description
1 polymer ?
#
loop_
_entity_poly.entity_id
_entity_poly.type
_entity_poly.pdbx_seq_one_letter_code
_entity_poly.pdbx_strand_id
1 'polypeptide(L)' 'MKILKPVEKDQIPERNVRDYEPIYQQALSLNGVALPVEFDRREEALNFRWLLGNKKGRGYQLGLRASLRGKTVYVYKP' A
#
# COMPACT_ATOMS: atom_id res chain seq x y z
N MET A 1 -28.19 -12.99 2.64
CA MET A 1 -27.27 -12.13 3.42
C MET A 1 -27.47 -12.45 4.89
N LYS A 2 -26.40 -12.71 5.67
CA LYS A 2 -26.50 -13.08 7.09
C LYS A 2 -25.62 -12.17 7.93
N ILE A 3 -26.21 -11.53 8.94
CA ILE A 3 -25.50 -10.67 9.89
C ILE A 3 -24.99 -11.56 11.04
N LEU A 4 -23.71 -11.41 11.40
CA LEU A 4 -23.10 -12.16 12.50
C LEU A 4 -23.23 -11.39 13.82
N LYS A 5 -22.95 -12.07 14.94
CA LYS A 5 -22.96 -11.45 16.27
C LYS A 5 -21.86 -10.37 16.36
N PRO A 6 -22.10 -9.27 17.09
CA PRO A 6 -21.06 -8.26 17.35
C PRO A 6 -19.87 -8.88 18.08
N VAL A 7 -18.66 -8.39 17.78
CA VAL A 7 -17.40 -8.77 18.44
C VAL A 7 -16.76 -7.53 19.06
N GLU A 8 -16.02 -7.72 20.16
CA GLU A 8 -15.27 -6.62 20.79
C GLU A 8 -14.09 -6.19 19.91
N LYS A 9 -13.66 -4.94 20.04
CA LYS A 9 -12.72 -4.31 19.09
C LYS A 9 -11.35 -4.98 19.07
N ASP A 10 -10.90 -5.46 20.22
CA ASP A 10 -9.67 -6.21 20.48
C ASP A 10 -9.71 -7.66 19.96
N GLN A 11 -10.90 -8.21 19.75
CA GLN A 11 -11.11 -9.53 19.15
C GLN A 11 -11.09 -9.48 17.61
N ILE A 12 -11.10 -8.28 17.02
CA ILE A 12 -10.94 -8.10 15.57
C ILE A 12 -9.46 -8.33 15.28
N PRO A 13 -9.08 -9.40 14.56
CA PRO A 13 -7.67 -9.64 14.26
C PRO A 13 -7.11 -8.42 13.54
N GLU A 14 -5.98 -7.92 14.04
CA GLU A 14 -5.29 -6.82 13.38
C GLU A 14 -5.03 -7.23 11.93
N ARG A 15 -5.43 -6.35 11.02
CA ARG A 15 -5.23 -6.58 9.60
C ARG A 15 -3.73 -6.67 9.39
N ASN A 16 -3.22 -7.87 9.04
CA ASN A 16 -1.80 -8.11 8.75
C ASN A 16 -1.21 -6.90 8.01
N VAL A 17 -0.46 -6.08 8.74
CA VAL A 17 0.16 -4.89 8.18
C VAL A 17 1.36 -5.41 7.43
N ARG A 18 1.20 -5.65 6.13
CA ARG A 18 2.34 -5.97 5.28
C ARG A 18 3.35 -4.83 5.41
N ASP A 19 4.57 -5.18 5.77
CA ASP A 19 5.66 -4.23 5.82
C ASP A 19 6.07 -3.85 4.39
N TYR A 20 5.88 -2.58 4.08
CA TYR A 20 6.25 -2.00 2.79
C TYR A 20 7.43 -1.02 2.92
N GLU A 21 8.04 -0.90 4.11
CA GLU A 21 9.18 -0.01 4.33
C GLU A 21 10.34 -0.26 3.36
N PRO A 22 10.72 -1.52 3.02
CA PRO A 22 11.76 -1.77 2.02
C PRO A 22 11.45 -1.17 0.64
N ILE A 23 10.18 -1.25 0.22
CA ILE A 23 9.72 -0.68 -1.06
C ILE A 23 9.81 0.85 -1.02
N TYR A 24 9.43 1.46 0.10
CA TYR A 24 9.50 2.92 0.24
C TYR A 24 10.94 3.42 0.21
N GLN A 25 11.86 2.76 0.92
CA GLN A 25 13.27 3.13 0.91
C GLN A 25 13.87 3.02 -0.48
N GLN A 26 13.54 1.95 -1.21
CA GLN A 26 14.00 1.78 -2.58
C GLN A 26 13.39 2.83 -3.53
N ALA A 27 12.10 3.15 -3.40
CA ALA A 27 11.50 4.21 -4.22
C ALA A 27 12.10 5.59 -3.93
N LEU A 28 12.49 5.86 -2.68
CA LEU A 28 13.14 7.12 -2.29
C LEU A 28 14.57 7.24 -2.80
N SER A 29 15.29 6.14 -3.02
CA SER A 29 16.64 6.17 -3.58
C SER A 29 16.66 6.39 -5.10
N LEU A 30 15.52 6.22 -5.77
CA LEU A 30 15.36 6.47 -7.20
C LEU A 30 15.01 7.94 -7.45
N ASN A 31 16.01 8.74 -7.82
CA ASN A 31 15.86 10.17 -8.12
C ASN A 31 15.02 10.41 -9.40
N GLY A 32 13.70 10.52 -9.25
CA GLY A 32 12.76 10.82 -10.34
C GLY A 32 12.43 9.64 -11.24
N VAL A 33 12.89 8.43 -10.90
CA VAL A 33 12.58 7.19 -11.63
C VAL A 33 11.53 6.40 -10.84
N ALA A 34 10.56 5.82 -11.54
CA ALA A 34 9.54 5.00 -10.90
C ALA A 34 10.05 3.58 -10.62
N LEU A 35 9.84 3.09 -9.40
CA LEU A 35 10.01 1.70 -8.99
C LEU A 35 8.77 0.88 -9.37
N PRO A 36 8.87 -0.08 -10.31
CA PRO A 36 7.78 -1.03 -10.56
C PRO A 36 7.74 -2.10 -9.45
N VAL A 37 6.58 -2.27 -8.83
CA VAL A 37 6.31 -3.29 -7.82
C VAL A 37 5.16 -4.16 -8.30
N GLU A 38 5.45 -5.43 -8.63
CA GLU A 38 4.45 -6.39 -9.04
C GLU A 38 3.89 -7.17 -7.84
N PHE A 39 2.57 -7.36 -7.82
CA PHE A 39 1.87 -8.11 -6.79
C PHE A 39 1.22 -9.36 -7.39
N ASP A 40 1.13 -10.43 -6.61
CA ASP A 40 0.48 -11.69 -7.03
C ASP A 40 -0.99 -11.45 -7.42
N ARG A 41 -1.65 -10.55 -6.67
CA ARG A 41 -3.07 -10.23 -6.80
C ARG A 41 -3.28 -8.73 -7.03
N ARG A 42 -4.24 -8.42 -7.90
CA ARG A 42 -4.64 -7.03 -8.18
C ARG A 42 -5.15 -6.28 -6.95
N GLU A 43 -5.84 -6.98 -6.04
CA GLU A 43 -6.35 -6.41 -4.79
C GLU A 43 -5.24 -5.91 -3.88
N GLU A 44 -4.11 -6.61 -3.84
CA GLU A 44 -2.93 -6.21 -3.06
C GLU A 44 -2.29 -4.96 -3.65
N ALA A 45 -2.13 -4.92 -4.97
CA ALA A 45 -1.65 -3.75 -5.70
C ALA A 45 -2.55 -2.52 -5.47
N LEU A 46 -3.87 -2.71 -5.46
CA LEU A 46 -4.85 -1.66 -5.16
C LEU A 46 -4.74 -1.17 -3.72
N ASN A 47 -4.63 -2.09 -2.76
CA ASN A 47 -4.47 -1.76 -1.35
C ASN A 47 -3.16 -0.98 -1.11
N PHE A 48 -2.06 -1.42 -1.72
CA PHE A 48 -0.77 -0.73 -1.64
C PHE A 48 -0.83 0.67 -2.25
N ARG A 49 -1.42 0.82 -3.44
CA ARG A 49 -1.64 2.15 -4.05
C ARG A 49 -2.49 3.05 -3.17
N TRP A 50 -3.52 2.52 -2.51
CA TRP A 50 -4.34 3.28 -1.58
C TRP A 50 -3.55 3.76 -0.37
N LEU A 51 -2.65 2.94 0.19
CA LEU A 51 -1.77 3.33 1.29
C LEU A 51 -0.83 4.49 0.92
N LEU A 52 -0.32 4.51 -0.32
CA LEU A 52 0.49 5.62 -0.83
C LEU A 52 -0.31 6.93 -1.00
N GLY A 53 -1.62 6.84 -1.27
CA GLY A 53 -2.50 8.01 -1.41
C GLY A 53 -3.18 8.46 -0.12
N ASN A 54 -3.20 7.63 0.91
CA ASN A 54 -3.84 7.93 2.19
C ASN A 54 -2.93 8.86 3.01
N LYS A 55 -3.45 10.03 3.41
CA LYS A 55 -2.72 11.04 4.21
C LYS A 55 -2.11 10.49 5.52
N LYS A 56 -2.73 9.46 6.10
CA LYS A 56 -2.24 8.78 7.31
C LYS A 56 -1.28 7.63 7.00
N GLY A 57 -1.12 7.26 5.73
CA GLY A 57 -0.23 6.20 5.27
C GLY A 57 1.22 6.66 5.21
N ARG A 58 2.13 5.74 5.55
CA ARG A 58 3.58 5.97 5.54
C ARG A 58 4.09 6.47 4.19
N GLY A 59 3.62 5.86 3.11
CA GLY A 59 3.94 6.26 1.73
C GLY A 59 3.65 7.72 1.41
N TYR A 60 2.46 8.20 1.81
CA TYR A 60 2.07 9.60 1.64
C TYR A 60 2.96 10.54 2.46
N GLN A 61 3.26 10.16 3.72
CA GLN A 61 4.14 10.95 4.59
C GLN A 61 5.56 11.09 4.02
N LEU A 62 6.03 10.07 3.30
CA LEU A 62 7.32 10.09 2.60
C LEU A 62 7.29 10.86 1.27
N GLY A 63 6.11 11.36 0.86
CA GLY A 63 5.91 12.08 -0.38
C GLY A 63 5.88 11.20 -1.63
N LEU A 64 5.72 9.89 -1.47
CA LEU A 64 5.66 8.95 -2.58
C LEU A 64 4.28 8.98 -3.25
N ARG A 65 4.27 8.81 -4.57
CA ARG A 65 3.06 8.66 -5.39
C ARG A 65 3.11 7.34 -6.14
N ALA A 66 1.94 6.90 -6.61
CA ALA A 66 1.80 5.65 -7.33
C ALA A 66 0.84 5.72 -8.52
N SER A 67 1.24 5.08 -9.61
CA SER A 67 0.37 4.70 -10.73
C SER A 67 0.19 3.18 -10.77
N LEU A 68 -0.98 2.69 -11.15
CA LEU A 68 -1.28 1.26 -11.20
C LEU A 68 -1.57 0.84 -12.65
N ARG A 69 -0.94 -0.25 -13.11
CA ARG A 69 -1.26 -0.92 -14.37
C ARG A 69 -1.33 -2.42 -14.15
N GLY A 70 -2.51 -3.01 -14.32
CA GLY A 70 -2.71 -4.44 -14.05
C GLY A 70 -2.49 -4.76 -12.57
N LYS A 71 -1.45 -5.54 -12.26
CA LYS A 71 -1.03 -5.87 -10.89
C LYS A 71 0.28 -5.18 -10.48
N THR A 72 0.77 -4.26 -11.29
CA THR A 72 2.04 -3.54 -11.06
C THR A 72 1.77 -2.11 -10.61
N VAL A 73 2.35 -1.72 -9.48
CA VAL A 73 2.33 -0.35 -8.95
C VAL A 73 3.68 0.31 -9.24
N TYR A 74 3.65 1.45 -9.93
CA TYR A 74 4.82 2.27 -10.24
C TYR A 74 4.91 3.36 -9.18
N VAL A 75 5.84 3.21 -8.24
CA VAL A 75 6.05 4.12 -7.10
C VAL A 75 7.14 5.13 -7.46
N TYR A 76 6.90 6.41 -7.25
CA TYR A 76 7.89 7.45 -7.53
C TYR A 76 7.75 8.63 -6.58
N LYS A 77 8.83 9.39 -6.42
CA LYS A 77 8.81 10.69 -5.76
C LYS A 77 8.65 11.78 -6.83
N PRO A 78 7.56 12.57 -6.81
CA PRO A 78 7.36 13.68 -7.72
C PRO A 78 8.33 14.84 -7.43
#